data_AF-A0A951P9M1-F1
#
_entry.id   AF-A0A951P9M1-F1
#
_cell.length_a   1.000
_cell.length_b   1.000
_cell.length_c   1.000
_cell.angle_alpha   90.00
_cell.angle_beta   90.00
_cell.angle_gamma   90.00
#
_symmetry.space_group_name_H-M   'P 1'
#
loop_
_entity.id
_entity.type
_entity.pdbx_description
1 polymer ?
#
loop_
_entity_poly.entity_id
_entity_poly.type
_entity_poly.pdbx_seq_one_letter_code
_entity_poly.pdbx_strand_id
1 'polypeptide(L)'
;MRHLRGLALGATVGWANWATVSWATVGWATVGWPQLAAADPPRVSPALVAQRNPPGSTRIVPPIPLPDLPDQLPLPAPADLLPPPALPTAPAGEVPAAVFVEQIEVVGSTVFSAAELAAVTQPYVNRSISFVELLQARSAITQLYVSQGYITSGAFVPPQTIENGRVVIQVIEGSLESIEILGTRHLSSSYLRRRLALSATAPLNQTRLLEGLQLLQLDPLIQSISADLQSGTRPGSSVLQVTVQEADSFNVTLGLNNGRSPSVGSFRRQIQFEQANLTGLGDALSVEYLNTNGSNEVNGSYEIPLNPRNGRLRLALGRANSRVIQPPFDQADIAVPSRYYELSYRQPMIQSPTQELALGLTASRQESQTLVGGEGFPLALEADASGRTRVSALRLTQDWTDRSSQHVLALRSQLSLGLDWLDATVNEDLPDSRFLAWRGQGQWVRQLAPDLLLLLRGDMQLSDGELVSLEQFGLGGAQSVRGYRQDALLSNDGALFSTEARMPLLRVPEVGGLLQIVPFLDVGTTWHNSEPLDPGTLVGVGLGLLWQQPDLSARLDWGIPLVPLAGEKRSLQENGIYFSLIYSPF
;
A
#
# COMPACT_ATOMS: atom_id res chain seq x y z
N MET A 1 -48.65 -15.14 72.27
CA MET A 1 -47.31 -15.09 72.91
C MET A 1 -46.62 -13.83 72.37
N ARG A 2 -46.70 -12.69 73.09
CA ARG A 2 -45.61 -12.08 73.89
C ARG A 2 -44.25 -12.07 73.15
N HIS A 3 -43.52 -10.96 72.93
CA HIS A 3 -43.66 -9.54 73.27
C HIS A 3 -42.54 -8.75 72.50
N LEU A 4 -42.88 -7.60 71.88
CA LEU A 4 -42.36 -6.21 72.08
C LEU A 4 -40.97 -5.89 71.49
N ARG A 5 -40.83 -5.00 70.48
CA ARG A 5 -40.89 -3.50 70.41
C ARG A 5 -39.45 -2.93 70.28
N GLY A 6 -39.15 -1.89 69.50
CA GLY A 6 -39.96 -1.03 68.63
C GLY A 6 -39.18 0.18 68.07
N LEU A 7 -39.91 0.99 67.27
CA LEU A 7 -39.75 2.43 66.93
C LEU A 7 -38.50 2.85 66.11
N ALA A 8 -38.55 3.39 64.89
CA ALA A 8 -39.38 4.36 64.15
C ALA A 8 -39.04 5.86 64.34
N LEU A 9 -38.86 6.52 63.18
CA LEU A 9 -39.09 7.94 62.81
C LEU A 9 -37.99 8.99 63.03
N GLY A 10 -37.81 9.83 61.99
CA GLY A 10 -37.47 11.25 62.17
C GLY A 10 -36.55 11.87 61.12
N ALA A 11 -37.13 12.52 60.11
CA ALA A 11 -36.45 13.44 59.20
C ALA A 11 -36.18 14.81 59.88
N THR A 12 -35.11 15.53 59.49
CA THR A 12 -35.11 17.01 59.41
C THR A 12 -33.91 17.57 58.63
N VAL A 13 -34.23 18.59 57.83
CA VAL A 13 -33.40 19.56 57.10
C VAL A 13 -32.76 20.57 58.07
N GLY A 14 -31.59 21.14 57.74
CA GLY A 14 -31.10 22.35 58.45
C GLY A 14 -29.71 22.83 58.05
N TRP A 15 -29.62 24.10 57.66
CA TRP A 15 -28.47 24.86 57.16
C TRP A 15 -27.61 25.48 58.27
N ALA A 16 -26.31 25.75 58.01
CA ALA A 16 -25.52 26.94 58.40
C ALA A 16 -24.03 26.69 58.02
N ASN A 17 -23.38 27.39 57.08
CA ASN A 17 -22.91 28.78 56.97
C ASN A 17 -21.76 29.26 57.92
N TRP A 18 -20.61 29.53 57.27
CA TRP A 18 -19.63 30.65 57.41
C TRP A 18 -18.60 30.67 58.57
N ALA A 19 -17.31 30.75 58.20
CA ALA A 19 -16.38 31.81 58.62
C ALA A 19 -15.02 31.74 57.87
N THR A 20 -14.81 32.72 56.97
CA THR A 20 -13.62 33.58 56.76
C THR A 20 -12.19 33.06 56.99
N VAL A 21 -11.31 33.19 55.97
CA VAL A 21 -9.98 33.86 56.09
C VAL A 21 -9.56 34.56 54.77
N SER A 22 -9.22 35.84 54.93
CA SER A 22 -8.46 36.86 54.18
C SER A 22 -8.23 36.82 52.66
N TRP A 23 -8.53 37.96 52.05
CA TRP A 23 -7.96 38.46 50.81
C TRP A 23 -6.62 39.17 51.08
N ALA A 24 -5.58 38.81 50.32
CA ALA A 24 -4.40 39.63 50.13
C ALA A 24 -4.11 39.71 48.62
N THR A 25 -4.17 40.93 48.09
CA THR A 25 -3.71 41.37 46.79
C THR A 25 -2.19 41.13 46.64
N VAL A 26 -1.73 40.77 45.44
CA VAL A 26 -0.54 41.30 44.72
C VAL A 26 -0.24 40.45 43.48
N GLY A 27 0.02 41.11 42.36
CA GLY A 27 0.95 40.62 41.33
C GLY A 27 0.33 40.12 40.02
N TRP A 28 0.12 41.01 39.06
CA TRP A 28 0.03 40.63 37.65
C TRP A 28 1.43 40.26 37.17
N ALA A 29 1.71 38.96 37.04
CA ALA A 29 2.83 38.44 36.28
C ALA A 29 2.27 37.63 35.10
N THR A 30 2.56 38.10 33.89
CA THR A 30 2.31 37.39 32.64
C THR A 30 3.11 36.08 32.63
N VAL A 31 2.43 34.98 32.94
CA VAL A 31 2.97 33.62 32.73
C VAL A 31 2.43 33.14 31.39
N GLY A 32 3.34 32.93 30.45
CA GLY A 32 3.05 32.36 29.14
C GLY A 32 2.41 30.99 29.29
N TRP A 33 1.36 30.76 28.52
CA TRP A 33 0.81 29.43 28.30
C TRP A 33 1.92 28.56 27.68
N PRO A 34 2.25 27.39 28.24
CA PRO A 34 3.04 26.45 27.47
C PRO A 34 2.17 26.04 26.27
N GLN A 35 2.70 26.25 25.06
CA GLN A 35 2.21 25.54 23.90
C GLN A 35 2.20 24.06 24.26
N LEU A 36 0.99 23.49 24.36
CA LEU A 36 0.79 22.06 24.21
C LEU A 36 1.38 21.72 22.84
N ALA A 37 2.63 21.25 22.84
CA ALA A 37 3.15 20.50 21.71
C ALA A 37 2.13 19.39 21.47
N ALA A 38 1.44 19.46 20.33
CA ALA A 38 0.70 18.33 19.83
C ALA A 38 1.70 17.19 19.77
N ALA A 39 1.55 16.20 20.64
CA ALA A 39 2.30 14.97 20.54
C ALA A 39 2.01 14.42 19.15
N ASP A 40 3.03 14.33 18.31
CA ASP A 40 2.93 13.66 17.03
C ASP A 40 2.31 12.28 17.29
N PRO A 41 1.21 11.90 16.60
CA PRO A 41 0.73 10.53 16.68
C PRO A 41 1.89 9.61 16.25
N PRO A 42 2.09 8.46 16.92
CA PRO A 42 3.10 7.50 16.49
C PRO A 42 2.78 7.09 15.07
N ARG A 43 3.61 7.53 14.12
CA ARG A 43 3.46 7.20 12.71
C ARG A 43 3.85 5.75 12.55
N VAL A 44 2.90 4.91 12.19
CA VAL A 44 3.18 3.53 11.82
C VAL A 44 4.00 3.59 10.53
N SER A 45 5.25 3.17 10.58
CA SER A 45 5.98 2.80 9.37
C SER A 45 5.18 1.67 8.74
N PRO A 46 4.68 1.79 7.50
CA PRO A 46 4.18 0.63 6.78
C PRO A 46 5.41 -0.20 6.43
N ALA A 47 5.93 -0.94 7.41
CA ALA A 47 6.85 -2.02 7.17
C ALA A 47 6.12 -2.93 6.20
N LEU A 48 6.60 -2.94 4.96
CA LEU A 48 6.00 -3.65 3.85
C LEU A 48 6.34 -5.14 4.04
N VAL A 49 5.88 -5.74 5.16
CA VAL A 49 6.06 -7.14 5.50
C VAL A 49 5.11 -7.95 4.63
N ALA A 50 5.44 -8.04 3.35
CA ALA A 50 4.98 -9.14 2.53
C ALA A 50 5.58 -10.40 3.15
N GLN A 51 4.81 -11.18 3.94
CA GLN A 51 5.26 -12.53 4.26
C GLN A 51 5.23 -13.30 2.94
N ARG A 52 6.38 -13.44 2.30
CA ARG A 52 6.49 -14.16 1.03
C ARG A 52 6.52 -15.64 1.37
N ASN A 53 5.40 -16.32 1.17
CA ASN A 53 5.39 -17.79 1.21
C ASN A 53 6.23 -18.36 0.05
N PRO A 54 6.75 -19.59 0.18
CA PRO A 54 7.43 -20.27 -0.90
C PRO A 54 6.53 -20.33 -2.14
N PRO A 55 7.08 -20.15 -3.35
CA PRO A 55 6.33 -20.22 -4.59
C PRO A 55 5.89 -21.65 -4.90
N GLY A 56 4.86 -21.72 -5.76
CA GLY A 56 4.06 -22.93 -6.05
C GLY A 56 3.44 -23.54 -4.82
N SER A 57 3.20 -22.71 -3.82
CA SER A 57 1.82 -22.58 -3.38
C SER A 57 1.36 -21.24 -3.92
N THR A 58 0.35 -21.19 -4.77
CA THR A 58 -0.40 -19.95 -5.07
C THR A 58 -1.14 -19.44 -3.81
N ARG A 59 -0.70 -19.81 -2.60
CA ARG A 59 -1.35 -19.50 -1.34
C ARG A 59 -0.93 -18.13 -0.90
N ILE A 60 -1.92 -17.24 -0.92
CA ILE A 60 -2.05 -16.03 -0.12
C ILE A 60 -0.68 -15.39 0.09
N VAL A 61 -0.36 -14.41 -0.76
CA VAL A 61 0.34 -13.24 -0.22
C VAL A 61 -0.52 -12.84 0.98
N PRO A 62 -0.11 -13.10 2.24
CA PRO A 62 -0.78 -12.46 3.37
C PRO A 62 -0.74 -10.99 3.02
N PRO A 63 -1.87 -10.33 3.27
CA PRO A 63 -2.41 -9.28 2.42
C PRO A 63 -1.29 -8.30 2.07
N ILE A 64 -1.34 -7.64 0.90
CA ILE A 64 -0.76 -6.29 0.78
C ILE A 64 -0.86 -5.70 2.18
N PRO A 65 0.27 -5.51 2.92
CA PRO A 65 0.20 -5.22 4.35
C PRO A 65 -0.86 -4.17 4.45
N LEU A 66 -1.97 -4.51 5.17
CA LEU A 66 -3.23 -3.77 5.10
C LEU A 66 -2.84 -2.35 4.85
N PRO A 67 -3.06 -1.79 3.64
CA PRO A 67 -2.54 -0.46 3.37
C PRO A 67 -3.08 0.33 4.53
N ASP A 68 -2.17 0.79 5.41
CA ASP A 68 -2.60 1.47 6.61
C ASP A 68 -3.55 2.51 6.05
N LEU A 69 -4.81 2.48 6.51
CA LEU A 69 -5.66 3.63 6.25
C LEU A 69 -4.80 4.77 6.76
N PRO A 70 -4.35 5.67 5.88
CA PRO A 70 -3.23 6.52 6.19
C PRO A 70 -3.49 7.09 7.57
N ASP A 71 -2.63 6.75 8.54
CA ASP A 71 -2.56 7.53 9.78
C ASP A 71 -2.64 8.97 9.31
N GLN A 72 -3.55 9.76 9.91
CA GLN A 72 -3.83 11.13 9.50
C GLN A 72 -2.53 11.96 9.46
N LEU A 73 -1.76 11.82 8.40
CA LEU A 73 -1.07 12.89 7.76
C LEU A 73 -2.18 13.46 6.88
N PRO A 74 -2.86 14.55 7.28
CA PRO A 74 -3.53 15.34 6.27
C PRO A 74 -2.53 15.46 5.12
N LEU A 75 -2.96 15.12 3.90
CA LEU A 75 -2.19 15.51 2.72
C LEU A 75 -1.83 16.97 2.98
N PRO A 76 -0.53 17.31 3.11
CA PRO A 76 -0.14 18.66 3.47
C PRO A 76 -0.87 19.59 2.52
N ALA A 77 -1.46 20.66 3.05
CA ALA A 77 -2.22 21.56 2.20
C ALA A 77 -1.30 21.99 1.05
N PRO A 78 -1.82 22.26 -0.16
CA PRO A 78 -0.99 22.75 -1.26
C PRO A 78 -0.04 23.89 -0.85
N ALA A 79 -0.45 24.70 0.14
CA ALA A 79 0.31 25.79 0.75
C ALA A 79 1.50 25.34 1.64
N ASP A 80 1.44 24.16 2.25
CA ASP A 80 2.52 23.59 3.07
C ASP A 80 3.65 23.00 2.21
N LEU A 81 3.31 22.55 1.00
CA LEU A 81 4.28 22.01 0.04
C LEU A 81 4.86 23.06 -0.90
N LEU A 82 4.16 24.19 -1.12
CA LEU A 82 4.59 25.29 -1.99
C LEU A 82 4.01 26.63 -1.46
N PRO A 83 4.83 27.62 -1.08
CA PRO A 83 4.32 28.95 -0.70
C PRO A 83 3.73 29.70 -1.92
N PRO A 84 2.71 30.57 -1.73
CA PRO A 84 2.10 31.33 -2.82
C PRO A 84 3.07 32.39 -3.39
N PRO A 85 3.11 32.59 -4.72
CA PRO A 85 3.91 33.66 -5.33
C PRO A 85 3.40 35.05 -4.90
N ALA A 86 4.32 35.98 -4.66
CA ALA A 86 3.98 37.39 -4.41
C ALA A 86 3.50 38.06 -5.71
N LEU A 87 2.28 38.59 -5.72
CA LEU A 87 1.77 39.41 -6.82
C LEU A 87 2.49 40.78 -6.81
N PRO A 88 3.01 41.27 -7.95
CA PRO A 88 3.56 42.61 -8.03
C PRO A 88 2.46 43.67 -7.81
N THR A 89 2.70 44.59 -6.88
CA THR A 89 1.85 45.77 -6.66
C THR A 89 2.03 46.76 -7.81
N ALA A 90 0.93 47.18 -8.43
CA ALA A 90 0.96 48.20 -9.48
C ALA A 90 1.40 49.56 -8.90
N PRO A 91 2.37 50.27 -9.50
CA PRO A 91 2.71 51.62 -9.10
C PRO A 91 1.58 52.58 -9.48
N ALA A 92 1.16 53.42 -8.53
CA ALA A 92 0.22 54.52 -8.77
C ALA A 92 0.99 55.72 -9.35
N GLY A 93 0.72 56.05 -10.62
CA GLY A 93 1.27 57.21 -11.32
C GLY A 93 0.38 57.60 -12.51
N GLU A 94 0.29 58.91 -12.75
CA GLU A 94 -0.69 59.61 -13.60
C GLU A 94 -0.87 59.08 -15.04
N VAL A 95 -2.13 59.08 -15.49
CA VAL A 95 -2.61 58.54 -16.77
C VAL A 95 -2.56 59.61 -17.88
N PRO A 96 -2.04 59.27 -19.08
CA PRO A 96 -2.53 59.90 -20.30
C PRO A 96 -3.01 58.91 -21.38
N ALA A 97 -4.00 59.39 -22.15
CA ALA A 97 -4.61 58.88 -23.38
C ALA A 97 -5.28 57.49 -23.34
N ALA A 98 -6.61 57.49 -23.48
CA ALA A 98 -7.38 56.29 -23.81
C ALA A 98 -7.12 55.88 -25.27
N VAL A 99 -6.88 54.58 -25.52
CA VAL A 99 -6.63 54.02 -26.85
C VAL A 99 -7.80 53.14 -27.26
N PHE A 100 -8.28 53.29 -28.49
CA PHE A 100 -9.33 52.43 -29.05
C PHE A 100 -8.75 51.07 -29.42
N VAL A 101 -9.31 50.00 -28.86
CA VAL A 101 -8.85 48.61 -29.07
C VAL A 101 -9.91 47.83 -29.85
N GLU A 102 -9.60 47.47 -31.10
CA GLU A 102 -10.42 46.62 -31.98
C GLU A 102 -10.16 45.14 -31.74
N GLN A 103 -8.92 44.77 -31.39
CA GLN A 103 -8.54 43.38 -31.19
C GLN A 103 -7.40 43.27 -30.17
N ILE A 104 -7.52 42.32 -29.25
CA ILE A 104 -6.42 41.88 -28.39
C ILE A 104 -5.89 40.56 -28.96
N GLU A 105 -4.63 40.56 -29.38
CA GLU A 105 -3.92 39.38 -29.85
C GLU A 105 -3.02 38.85 -28.72
N VAL A 106 -3.28 37.62 -28.29
CA VAL A 106 -2.46 36.97 -27.25
C VAL A 106 -1.46 36.03 -27.90
N VAL A 107 -0.16 36.28 -27.70
CA VAL A 107 0.93 35.50 -28.30
C VAL A 107 1.71 34.75 -27.21
N GLY A 108 2.17 33.53 -27.50
CA GLY A 108 3.00 32.74 -26.57
C GLY A 108 2.23 31.81 -25.63
N SER A 109 0.91 31.69 -25.80
CA SER A 109 0.07 30.70 -25.10
C SER A 109 0.07 29.38 -25.87
N THR A 110 0.49 28.29 -25.24
CA THR A 110 0.36 26.91 -25.74
C THR A 110 -0.71 26.13 -24.98
N VAL A 111 -1.01 26.52 -23.75
CA VAL A 111 -2.01 25.86 -22.89
C VAL A 111 -3.45 26.20 -23.30
N PHE A 112 -3.73 27.48 -23.55
CA PHE A 112 -5.09 27.95 -23.85
C PHE A 112 -5.28 28.24 -25.33
N SER A 113 -6.45 27.88 -25.82
CA SER A 113 -6.91 28.23 -27.17
C SER A 113 -7.19 29.72 -27.30
N ALA A 114 -7.17 30.21 -28.55
CA ALA A 114 -7.50 31.60 -28.85
C ALA A 114 -8.92 31.98 -28.39
N ALA A 115 -9.87 31.03 -28.40
CA ALA A 115 -11.24 31.27 -27.96
C ALA A 115 -11.35 31.48 -26.44
N GLU A 116 -10.62 30.69 -25.64
CA GLU A 116 -10.57 30.84 -24.18
C GLU A 116 -9.93 32.18 -23.78
N LEU A 117 -8.86 32.57 -24.47
CA LEU A 117 -8.21 33.86 -24.26
C LEU A 117 -9.11 35.03 -24.69
N ALA A 118 -9.82 34.90 -25.82
CA ALA A 118 -10.77 35.92 -26.29
C ALA A 118 -11.94 36.10 -25.32
N ALA A 119 -12.42 35.04 -24.66
CA ALA A 119 -13.48 35.14 -23.67
C ALA A 119 -13.05 35.99 -22.46
N VAL A 120 -11.80 35.87 -22.02
CA VAL A 120 -11.25 36.64 -20.89
C VAL A 120 -10.97 38.09 -21.28
N THR A 121 -10.60 38.35 -22.54
CA THR A 121 -10.27 39.70 -23.03
C THR A 121 -11.46 40.46 -23.61
N GLN A 122 -12.60 39.80 -23.85
CA GLN A 122 -13.82 40.40 -24.41
C GLN A 122 -14.24 41.73 -23.76
N PRO A 123 -14.16 41.92 -22.42
CA PRO A 123 -14.54 43.20 -21.78
C PRO A 123 -13.69 44.41 -22.19
N TYR A 124 -12.56 44.19 -22.87
CA TYR A 124 -11.57 45.22 -23.22
C TYR A 124 -11.46 45.47 -24.73
N VAL A 125 -12.28 44.81 -25.54
CA VAL A 125 -12.27 44.91 -27.02
C VAL A 125 -13.47 45.74 -27.51
N ASN A 126 -13.34 46.37 -28.67
CA ASN A 126 -14.31 47.27 -29.32
C ASN A 126 -14.68 48.51 -28.49
N ARG A 127 -13.73 49.02 -27.67
CA ARG A 127 -13.90 50.26 -26.92
C ARG A 127 -12.58 50.98 -26.68
N SER A 128 -12.65 52.25 -26.28
CA SER A 128 -11.49 52.99 -25.79
C SER A 128 -11.18 52.56 -24.36
N ILE A 129 -9.96 52.08 -24.14
CA ILE A 129 -9.47 51.66 -22.83
C ILE A 129 -8.27 52.51 -22.42
N SER A 130 -8.17 52.82 -21.14
CA SER A 130 -7.00 53.44 -20.52
C SER A 130 -5.83 52.44 -20.42
N PHE A 131 -4.62 52.94 -20.19
CA PHE A 131 -3.48 52.09 -19.87
C PHE A 131 -3.75 51.18 -18.65
N VAL A 132 -4.49 51.68 -17.66
CA VAL A 132 -4.89 50.90 -16.47
C VAL A 132 -5.81 49.74 -16.86
N GLU A 133 -6.78 49.96 -17.74
CA GLU A 133 -7.67 48.90 -18.24
C GLU A 133 -6.92 47.89 -19.13
N LEU A 134 -5.90 48.32 -19.87
CA LEU A 134 -5.02 47.40 -20.59
C LEU A 134 -4.21 46.51 -19.62
N LEU A 135 -3.72 47.07 -18.51
CA LEU A 135 -3.09 46.29 -17.44
C LEU A 135 -4.09 45.33 -16.76
N GLN A 136 -5.37 45.69 -16.67
CA GLN A 136 -6.43 44.80 -16.22
C GLN A 136 -6.66 43.64 -17.20
N ALA A 137 -6.66 43.88 -18.52
CA ALA A 137 -6.74 42.83 -19.53
C ALA A 137 -5.57 41.83 -19.43
N ARG A 138 -4.33 42.36 -19.30
CA ARG A 138 -3.13 41.55 -19.01
C ARG A 138 -3.28 40.73 -17.73
N SER A 139 -3.83 41.35 -16.68
CA SER A 139 -4.00 40.70 -15.38
C SER A 139 -5.07 39.62 -15.44
N ALA A 140 -6.14 39.81 -16.22
CA ALA A 140 -7.17 38.81 -16.45
C ALA A 140 -6.61 37.56 -17.15
N ILE A 141 -5.77 37.72 -18.17
CA ILE A 141 -5.05 36.60 -18.81
C ILE A 141 -4.15 35.89 -17.79
N THR A 142 -3.38 36.64 -17.00
CA THR A 142 -2.52 36.06 -15.96
C THR A 142 -3.34 35.29 -14.91
N GLN A 143 -4.50 35.82 -14.52
CA GLN A 143 -5.40 35.18 -13.57
C GLN A 143 -5.99 33.88 -14.13
N LEU A 144 -6.28 33.81 -15.44
CA LEU A 144 -6.67 32.56 -16.10
C LEU A 144 -5.60 31.49 -15.89
N TYR A 145 -4.33 31.79 -16.19
CA TYR A 145 -3.20 30.87 -15.98
C TYR A 145 -3.09 30.42 -14.52
N VAL A 146 -3.09 31.37 -13.58
CA VAL A 146 -2.97 31.08 -12.15
C VAL A 146 -4.14 30.23 -11.65
N SER A 147 -5.37 30.53 -12.07
CA SER A 147 -6.57 29.76 -11.67
C SER A 147 -6.57 28.32 -12.16
N GLN A 148 -5.81 28.03 -13.23
CA GLN A 148 -5.65 26.69 -13.79
C GLN A 148 -4.33 26.02 -13.33
N GLY A 149 -3.65 26.60 -12.34
CA GLY A 149 -2.47 26.00 -11.70
C GLY A 149 -1.13 26.36 -12.35
N TYR A 150 -1.08 27.25 -13.34
CA TYR A 150 0.16 27.71 -13.99
C TYR A 150 0.72 28.94 -13.29
N ILE A 151 1.10 28.77 -12.02
CA ILE A 151 1.46 29.86 -11.11
C ILE A 151 2.76 30.59 -11.48
N THR A 152 3.61 30.00 -12.32
CA THR A 152 4.85 30.61 -12.82
C THR A 152 4.70 31.22 -14.22
N SER A 153 3.50 31.17 -14.79
CA SER A 153 3.18 31.76 -16.09
C SER A 153 2.55 33.14 -15.90
N GLY A 154 2.79 34.05 -16.83
CA GLY A 154 2.21 35.38 -16.78
C GLY A 154 2.18 36.09 -18.12
N ALA A 155 1.18 36.96 -18.28
CA ALA A 155 1.13 37.87 -19.42
C ALA A 155 1.95 39.14 -19.15
N PHE A 156 2.37 39.84 -20.18
CA PHE A 156 2.89 41.21 -20.10
C PHE A 156 2.58 41.93 -21.41
N VAL A 157 2.60 43.26 -21.37
CA VAL A 157 2.39 44.09 -22.56
C VAL A 157 3.77 44.52 -23.06
N PRO A 158 4.27 43.98 -24.20
CA PRO A 158 5.56 44.40 -24.74
C PRO A 158 5.48 45.84 -25.25
N PRO A 159 6.61 46.56 -25.32
CA PRO A 159 6.69 47.85 -26.00
C PRO A 159 6.23 47.71 -27.46
N GLN A 160 5.19 48.45 -27.85
CA GLN A 160 4.58 48.38 -29.17
C GLN A 160 3.90 49.71 -29.51
N THR A 161 3.75 49.98 -30.81
CA THR A 161 2.89 51.04 -31.32
C THR A 161 1.53 50.43 -31.62
N ILE A 162 0.45 51.00 -31.10
CA ILE A 162 -0.92 50.52 -31.37
C ILE A 162 -1.36 51.09 -32.71
N GLU A 163 -1.23 50.29 -33.75
CA GLU A 163 -1.69 50.61 -35.11
C GLU A 163 -2.98 49.82 -35.40
N ASN A 164 -3.98 50.48 -36.00
CA ASN A 164 -5.27 49.86 -36.36
C ASN A 164 -6.02 49.20 -35.18
N GLY A 165 -5.90 49.75 -33.97
CA GLY A 165 -6.60 49.25 -32.78
C GLY A 165 -6.19 47.83 -32.34
N ARG A 166 -5.10 47.27 -32.85
CA ARG A 166 -4.59 45.96 -32.46
C ARG A 166 -3.61 46.09 -31.29
N VAL A 167 -3.85 45.36 -30.22
CA VAL A 167 -2.97 45.29 -29.05
C VAL A 167 -2.46 43.88 -28.86
N VAL A 168 -1.15 43.73 -28.78
CA VAL A 168 -0.48 42.46 -28.51
C VAL A 168 -0.24 42.31 -27.02
N ILE A 169 -0.70 41.21 -26.43
CA ILE A 169 -0.35 40.79 -25.07
C ILE A 169 0.46 39.50 -25.19
N GLN A 170 1.69 39.52 -24.66
CA GLN A 170 2.55 38.36 -24.72
C GLN A 170 2.47 37.56 -23.42
N VAL A 171 2.34 36.24 -23.53
CA VAL A 171 2.41 35.29 -22.42
C VAL A 171 3.80 34.67 -22.36
N ILE A 172 4.34 34.57 -21.15
CA ILE A 172 5.51 33.76 -20.84
C ILE A 172 5.01 32.59 -20.01
N GLU A 173 5.07 31.40 -20.59
CA GLU A 173 4.74 30.16 -19.90
C GLU A 173 5.93 29.69 -19.06
N GLY A 174 5.69 29.53 -17.76
CA GLY A 174 6.72 29.18 -16.80
C GLY A 174 7.28 27.77 -17.00
N SER A 175 8.56 27.59 -16.78
CA SER A 175 9.26 26.29 -16.87
C SER A 175 10.30 26.14 -15.76
N LEU A 176 10.73 24.91 -15.48
CA LEU A 176 11.86 24.70 -14.59
C LEU A 176 13.20 24.80 -15.33
N GLU A 177 14.12 25.55 -14.77
CA GLU A 177 15.52 25.59 -15.16
C GLU A 177 16.28 24.38 -14.63
N SER A 178 16.07 24.06 -13.35
CA SER A 178 16.69 22.93 -12.66
C SER A 178 15.78 22.42 -11.54
N ILE A 179 16.02 21.15 -11.16
CA ILE A 179 15.49 20.54 -9.95
C ILE A 179 16.69 20.24 -9.06
N GLU A 180 16.80 20.93 -7.95
CA GLU A 180 17.91 20.80 -7.00
C GLU A 180 17.47 19.93 -5.83
N ILE A 181 18.19 18.83 -5.61
CA ILE A 181 17.87 17.87 -4.55
C ILE A 181 18.88 18.04 -3.42
N LEU A 182 18.39 18.23 -2.20
CA LEU A 182 19.18 18.39 -0.98
C LEU A 182 18.78 17.33 0.06
N GLY A 183 19.71 17.01 0.98
CA GLY A 183 19.45 16.12 2.11
C GLY A 183 19.60 14.62 1.84
N THR A 184 19.88 14.22 0.60
CA THR A 184 20.23 12.82 0.28
C THR A 184 21.56 12.43 0.93
N ARG A 185 21.60 11.24 1.53
CA ARG A 185 22.77 10.55 2.08
C ARG A 185 23.22 9.44 1.14
N HIS A 186 22.40 8.40 0.98
CA HIS A 186 22.72 7.21 0.17
C HIS A 186 21.83 7.09 -1.07
N LEU A 187 20.59 7.59 -1.02
CA LEU A 187 19.70 7.62 -2.17
C LEU A 187 20.22 8.61 -3.22
N SER A 188 20.37 8.16 -4.45
CA SER A 188 20.87 9.00 -5.53
C SER A 188 19.93 10.18 -5.78
N SER A 189 20.46 11.40 -5.82
CA SER A 189 19.68 12.58 -6.23
C SER A 189 19.06 12.42 -7.63
N SER A 190 19.68 11.63 -8.51
CA SER A 190 19.14 11.30 -9.85
C SER A 190 17.88 10.41 -9.79
N TYR A 191 17.72 9.61 -8.73
CA TYR A 191 16.53 8.79 -8.49
C TYR A 191 15.30 9.68 -8.31
N LEU A 192 15.44 10.71 -7.47
CA LEU A 192 14.40 11.68 -7.13
C LEU A 192 14.13 12.63 -8.30
N ARG A 193 15.22 13.21 -8.86
CA ARG A 193 15.14 14.18 -9.95
C ARG A 193 14.39 13.64 -11.17
N ARG A 194 14.69 12.41 -11.60
CA ARG A 194 14.03 11.81 -12.78
C ARG A 194 12.55 11.53 -12.57
N ARG A 195 12.13 11.23 -11.32
CA ARG A 195 10.72 11.01 -10.97
C ARG A 195 9.96 12.32 -10.94
N LEU A 196 10.50 13.35 -10.30
CA LEU A 196 9.90 14.69 -10.29
C LEU A 196 9.81 15.31 -11.69
N ALA A 197 10.77 15.04 -12.56
CA ALA A 197 10.75 15.53 -13.94
C ALA A 197 9.52 15.07 -14.73
N LEU A 198 8.88 13.94 -14.37
CA LEU A 198 7.63 13.49 -15.00
C LEU A 198 6.47 14.44 -14.72
N SER A 199 6.46 15.03 -13.53
CA SER A 199 5.43 15.94 -13.04
C SER A 199 5.75 17.42 -13.27
N ALA A 200 7.01 17.73 -13.58
CA ALA A 200 7.52 19.09 -13.78
C ALA A 200 7.72 19.46 -15.27
N THR A 201 6.86 18.95 -16.15
CA THR A 201 6.91 19.26 -17.59
C THR A 201 6.44 20.70 -17.86
N ALA A 202 7.06 21.36 -18.84
CA ALA A 202 6.66 22.70 -19.26
C ALA A 202 5.38 22.67 -20.12
N PRO A 203 4.46 23.65 -19.97
CA PRO A 203 4.43 24.69 -18.92
C PRO A 203 4.19 24.11 -17.52
N LEU A 204 4.91 24.64 -16.54
CA LEU A 204 4.86 24.13 -15.17
C LEU A 204 3.46 24.31 -14.59
N ASN A 205 2.91 23.22 -14.05
CA ASN A 205 1.60 23.21 -13.42
C ASN A 205 1.73 22.73 -11.97
N GLN A 206 1.19 23.50 -11.05
CA GLN A 206 1.26 23.25 -9.61
C GLN A 206 0.61 21.92 -9.22
N THR A 207 -0.57 21.61 -9.75
CA THR A 207 -1.31 20.38 -9.41
C THR A 207 -0.50 19.15 -9.80
N ARG A 208 0.04 19.12 -11.02
CA ARG A 208 0.89 18.01 -11.49
C ARG A 208 2.16 17.85 -10.65
N LEU A 209 2.80 18.97 -10.29
CA LEU A 209 4.00 18.95 -9.44
C LEU A 209 3.70 18.41 -8.05
N LEU A 210 2.60 18.85 -7.43
CA LEU A 210 2.16 18.37 -6.12
C LEU A 210 1.85 16.87 -6.13
N GLU A 211 1.17 16.37 -7.16
CA GLU A 211 0.95 14.92 -7.33
C GLU A 211 2.29 14.16 -7.40
N GLY A 212 3.29 14.69 -8.11
CA GLY A 212 4.63 14.10 -8.18
C GLY A 212 5.35 14.06 -6.83
N LEU A 213 5.23 15.13 -6.04
CA LEU A 213 5.77 15.19 -4.67
C LEU A 213 5.06 14.20 -3.74
N GLN A 214 3.74 14.10 -3.83
CA GLN A 214 2.94 13.14 -3.06
C GLN A 214 3.30 11.70 -3.42
N LEU A 215 3.51 11.39 -4.70
CA LEU A 215 3.99 10.07 -5.13
C LEU A 215 5.37 9.73 -4.55
N LEU A 216 6.28 10.70 -4.44
CA LEU A 216 7.56 10.50 -3.75
C LEU A 216 7.37 10.32 -2.24
N GLN A 217 6.46 11.05 -1.61
CA GLN A 217 6.18 10.87 -0.18
C GLN A 217 5.64 9.48 0.16
N LEU A 218 5.04 8.78 -0.80
CA LEU A 218 4.61 7.39 -0.68
C LEU A 218 5.74 6.38 -0.92
N ASP A 219 6.93 6.81 -1.34
CA ASP A 219 8.10 5.95 -1.49
C ASP A 219 8.68 5.62 -0.10
N PRO A 220 8.77 4.33 0.30
CA PRO A 220 9.24 3.95 1.63
C PRO A 220 10.70 4.36 1.90
N LEU A 221 11.46 4.76 0.88
CA LEU A 221 12.82 5.27 1.03
C LEU A 221 12.87 6.72 1.55
N ILE A 222 11.72 7.39 1.65
CA ILE A 222 11.62 8.82 1.95
C ILE A 222 10.80 8.99 3.23
N GLN A 223 11.44 9.51 4.29
CA GLN A 223 10.77 9.83 5.54
C GLN A 223 9.99 11.15 5.45
N SER A 224 10.60 12.17 4.83
CA SER A 224 9.96 13.45 4.57
C SER A 224 10.51 14.11 3.32
N ILE A 225 9.67 14.90 2.66
CA ILE A 225 10.02 15.66 1.46
C ILE A 225 9.35 17.03 1.53
N SER A 226 10.08 18.07 1.18
CA SER A 226 9.57 19.43 1.00
C SER A 226 10.12 20.05 -0.28
N ALA A 227 9.40 21.01 -0.85
CA ALA A 227 9.79 21.68 -2.07
C ALA A 227 9.61 23.20 -1.94
N ASP A 228 10.49 23.96 -2.58
CA ASP A 228 10.42 25.40 -2.69
C ASP A 228 10.68 25.80 -4.15
N LEU A 229 9.90 26.78 -4.63
CA LEU A 229 9.98 27.23 -6.01
C LEU A 229 10.60 28.63 -6.05
N GLN A 230 11.84 28.69 -6.55
CA GLN A 230 12.64 29.90 -6.59
C GLN A 230 12.65 30.52 -7.98
N SER A 231 12.92 31.81 -8.04
CA SER A 231 13.09 32.51 -9.31
C SER A 231 14.37 32.05 -10.01
N GLY A 232 14.26 31.68 -11.29
CA GLY A 232 15.40 31.25 -12.10
C GLY A 232 16.21 32.42 -12.68
N THR A 233 17.21 32.09 -13.48
CA THR A 233 18.11 33.08 -14.09
C THR A 233 17.53 33.73 -15.35
N ARG A 234 16.51 33.09 -15.96
CA ARG A 234 15.85 33.55 -17.19
C ARG A 234 14.40 33.95 -16.90
N PRO A 235 13.85 34.95 -17.60
CA PRO A 235 12.43 35.25 -17.52
C PRO A 235 11.56 34.01 -17.81
N GLY A 236 10.61 33.71 -16.94
CA GLY A 236 9.77 32.52 -17.05
C GLY A 236 10.45 31.20 -16.67
N SER A 237 11.67 31.24 -16.10
CA SER A 237 12.29 30.06 -15.50
C SER A 237 12.20 30.09 -13.97
N SER A 238 12.09 28.92 -13.38
CA SER A 238 12.11 28.72 -11.93
C SER A 238 13.06 27.58 -11.56
N VAL A 239 13.62 27.63 -10.36
CA VAL A 239 14.41 26.54 -9.79
C VAL A 239 13.56 25.84 -8.74
N LEU A 240 13.41 24.53 -8.85
CA LEU A 240 12.71 23.73 -7.86
C LEU A 240 13.72 23.14 -6.87
N GLN A 241 13.79 23.69 -5.67
CA GLN A 241 14.62 23.16 -4.59
C GLN A 241 13.81 22.15 -3.78
N VAL A 242 14.30 20.92 -3.67
CA VAL A 242 13.63 19.81 -2.98
C VAL A 242 14.53 19.33 -1.86
N THR A 243 14.03 19.37 -0.63
CA THR A 243 14.75 18.88 0.54
C THR A 243 14.14 17.53 0.95
N VAL A 244 14.99 16.52 1.09
CA VAL A 244 14.58 15.14 1.40
C VAL A 244 15.25 14.66 2.67
N GLN A 245 14.49 13.98 3.52
CA GLN A 245 14.98 13.16 4.60
C GLN A 245 14.79 11.69 4.22
N GLU A 246 15.89 10.95 4.07
CA GLU A 246 15.86 9.53 3.78
C GLU A 246 15.36 8.73 5.00
N ALA A 247 14.46 7.77 4.76
CA ALA A 247 14.05 6.81 5.76
C ALA A 247 15.17 5.80 6.04
N ASP A 248 15.09 5.14 7.20
CA ASP A 248 15.98 4.02 7.49
C ASP A 248 15.67 2.85 6.55
N SER A 249 16.72 2.36 5.90
CA SER A 249 16.60 1.43 4.79
C SER A 249 16.93 -0.01 5.16
N PHE A 250 17.45 -0.24 6.36
CA PHE A 250 17.72 -1.57 6.89
C PHE A 250 16.61 -1.96 7.87
N ASN A 251 16.04 -3.14 7.68
CA ASN A 251 15.02 -3.69 8.57
C ASN A 251 15.31 -5.16 8.89
N VAL A 252 15.00 -5.56 10.12
CA VAL A 252 14.99 -6.97 10.54
C VAL A 252 13.60 -7.28 11.06
N THR A 253 13.00 -8.35 10.56
CA THR A 253 11.69 -8.82 11.03
C THR A 253 11.84 -10.21 11.64
N LEU A 254 11.39 -10.36 12.89
CA LEU A 254 11.28 -11.63 13.59
C LEU A 254 9.81 -12.06 13.62
N GLY A 255 9.53 -13.29 13.22
CA GLY A 255 8.18 -13.82 13.12
C GLY A 255 8.01 -15.15 13.86
N LEU A 256 6.92 -15.30 14.61
CA LEU A 256 6.45 -16.56 15.16
C LEU A 256 4.99 -16.75 14.79
N ASN A 257 4.62 -17.88 14.19
CA ASN A 257 3.22 -18.19 13.92
C ASN A 257 2.99 -19.70 13.92
N ASN A 258 1.74 -20.10 13.77
CA ASN A 258 1.39 -21.50 13.54
C ASN A 258 0.70 -21.71 12.19
N GLY A 259 1.12 -21.01 11.13
CA GLY A 259 0.46 -21.04 9.81
C GLY A 259 0.93 -22.14 8.84
N ARG A 260 1.73 -23.11 9.29
CA ARG A 260 2.23 -24.21 8.44
C ARG A 260 1.39 -25.48 8.61
N SER A 261 1.31 -26.32 7.56
CA SER A 261 0.64 -27.62 7.66
C SER A 261 1.18 -28.45 8.84
N PRO A 262 0.30 -29.06 9.66
CA PRO A 262 0.72 -29.93 10.76
C PRO A 262 1.62 -31.10 10.32
N SER A 263 1.54 -31.53 9.06
CA SER A 263 2.35 -32.65 8.54
C SER A 263 3.85 -32.42 8.61
N VAL A 264 4.29 -31.16 8.53
CA VAL A 264 5.71 -30.75 8.59
C VAL A 264 5.99 -29.84 9.79
N GLY A 265 5.10 -29.86 10.79
CA GLY A 265 5.16 -29.00 11.97
C GLY A 265 4.50 -27.64 11.74
N SER A 266 3.51 -27.33 12.57
CA SER A 266 2.69 -26.12 12.44
C SER A 266 3.40 -24.86 12.95
N PHE A 267 4.18 -24.96 14.03
CA PHE A 267 4.91 -23.84 14.61
C PHE A 267 6.06 -23.42 13.70
N ARG A 268 6.01 -22.16 13.26
CA ARG A 268 6.95 -21.55 12.33
C ARG A 268 7.65 -20.38 12.99
N ARG A 269 8.96 -20.37 12.83
CA ARG A 269 9.88 -19.30 13.21
C ARG A 269 10.41 -18.67 11.94
N GLN A 270 10.52 -17.34 11.93
CA GLN A 270 10.94 -16.57 10.76
C GLN A 270 11.92 -15.49 11.21
N ILE A 271 12.97 -15.31 10.42
CA ILE A 271 13.83 -14.13 10.47
C ILE A 271 14.00 -13.62 9.04
N GLN A 272 13.78 -12.32 8.84
CA GLN A 272 13.93 -11.66 7.57
C GLN A 272 14.84 -10.46 7.73
N PHE A 273 15.78 -10.32 6.80
CA PHE A 273 16.63 -9.16 6.64
C PHE A 273 16.22 -8.46 5.35
N GLU A 274 16.06 -7.14 5.43
CA GLU A 274 15.81 -6.30 4.27
C GLU A 274 16.78 -5.13 4.27
N GLN A 275 17.42 -4.91 3.13
CA GLN A 275 18.21 -3.73 2.85
C GLN A 275 17.61 -3.06 1.62
N ALA A 276 16.79 -2.05 1.86
CA ALA A 276 16.31 -1.14 0.84
C ALA A 276 17.42 -0.16 0.43
N ASN A 277 17.31 0.36 -0.78
CA ASN A 277 18.27 1.25 -1.41
C ASN A 277 19.74 0.78 -1.32
N LEU A 278 20.02 -0.51 -1.53
CA LEU A 278 21.36 -1.09 -1.31
C LEU A 278 22.45 -0.38 -2.14
N THR A 279 22.21 -0.11 -3.43
CA THR A 279 23.18 0.57 -4.32
C THR A 279 22.99 2.08 -4.45
N GLY A 280 21.99 2.66 -3.76
CA GLY A 280 21.61 4.07 -3.94
C GLY A 280 20.64 4.32 -5.10
N LEU A 281 20.23 3.28 -5.83
CA LEU A 281 19.33 3.36 -6.99
C LEU A 281 17.86 3.06 -6.64
N GLY A 282 17.55 2.92 -5.35
CA GLY A 282 16.24 2.48 -4.86
C GLY A 282 15.97 0.98 -5.07
N ASP A 283 17.02 0.20 -5.24
CA ASP A 283 17.02 -1.26 -5.27
C ASP A 283 16.87 -1.87 -3.87
N ALA A 284 16.31 -3.06 -3.74
CA ALA A 284 16.11 -3.73 -2.46
C ALA A 284 16.59 -5.18 -2.49
N LEU A 285 17.33 -5.56 -1.45
CA LEU A 285 17.72 -6.95 -1.17
C LEU A 285 16.92 -7.44 0.03
N SER A 286 16.30 -8.63 -0.09
CA SER A 286 15.65 -9.30 1.03
C SER A 286 16.10 -10.75 1.11
N VAL A 287 16.41 -11.20 2.33
CA VAL A 287 16.76 -12.58 2.66
C VAL A 287 15.91 -13.02 3.83
N GLU A 288 15.31 -14.19 3.72
CA GLU A 288 14.41 -14.74 4.72
C GLU A 288 14.77 -16.18 5.02
N TYR A 289 14.73 -16.54 6.30
CA TYR A 289 14.84 -17.91 6.76
C TYR A 289 13.61 -18.28 7.57
N LEU A 290 12.98 -19.40 7.21
CA LEU A 290 11.85 -19.97 7.92
C LEU A 290 12.17 -21.38 8.42
N ASN A 291 11.74 -21.69 9.63
CA ASN A 291 11.94 -22.97 10.27
C ASN A 291 10.66 -23.48 10.94
N THR A 292 10.43 -24.79 10.82
CA THR A 292 9.50 -25.56 11.66
C THR A 292 10.23 -26.79 12.21
N ASN A 293 9.54 -27.62 13.00
CA ASN A 293 10.07 -28.92 13.44
C ASN A 293 10.36 -29.89 12.28
N GLY A 294 9.69 -29.73 11.13
CA GLY A 294 9.82 -30.60 9.97
C GLY A 294 10.24 -29.87 8.70
N SER A 295 10.66 -28.60 8.74
CA SER A 295 10.98 -27.85 7.52
C SER A 295 12.00 -26.75 7.78
N ASN A 296 12.90 -26.55 6.82
CA ASN A 296 13.84 -25.43 6.76
C ASN A 296 13.78 -24.81 5.37
N GLU A 297 13.65 -23.50 5.30
CA GLU A 297 13.46 -22.76 4.07
C GLU A 297 14.30 -21.48 4.08
N VAL A 298 15.00 -21.22 2.97
CA VAL A 298 15.75 -19.99 2.73
C VAL A 298 15.28 -19.37 1.43
N ASN A 299 14.85 -18.12 1.51
CA ASN A 299 14.38 -17.33 0.39
C ASN A 299 15.25 -16.08 0.24
N GLY A 300 15.49 -15.66 -1.00
CA GLY A 300 16.22 -14.45 -1.33
C GLY A 300 15.60 -13.74 -2.52
N SER A 301 15.61 -12.42 -2.51
CA SER A 301 15.20 -11.64 -3.66
C SER A 301 15.95 -10.33 -3.78
N TYR A 302 16.18 -9.92 -5.03
CA TYR A 302 16.72 -8.61 -5.37
C TYR A 302 15.79 -7.92 -6.35
N GLU A 303 15.43 -6.67 -6.08
CA GLU A 303 14.52 -5.86 -6.89
C GLU A 303 15.19 -4.54 -7.26
N ILE A 304 15.09 -4.13 -8.52
CA ILE A 304 15.66 -2.88 -9.02
C ILE A 304 14.62 -2.09 -9.84
N PRO A 305 14.49 -0.77 -9.60
CA PRO A 305 13.67 0.09 -10.45
C PRO A 305 14.40 0.39 -11.78
N LEU A 306 13.74 0.10 -12.90
CA LEU A 306 14.29 0.28 -14.25
C LEU A 306 13.95 1.63 -14.88
N ASN A 307 12.91 2.32 -14.40
CA ASN A 307 12.49 3.61 -14.95
C ASN A 307 11.86 4.54 -13.90
N PRO A 308 11.67 5.84 -14.21
CA PRO A 308 11.10 6.81 -13.29
C PRO A 308 9.59 6.64 -13.05
N ARG A 309 8.89 5.78 -13.80
CA ARG A 309 7.47 5.41 -13.57
C ARG A 309 7.34 4.19 -12.65
N ASN A 310 8.37 3.93 -11.84
CA ASN A 310 8.42 2.83 -10.89
C ASN A 310 8.23 1.43 -11.53
N GLY A 311 8.67 1.25 -12.78
CA GLY A 311 8.82 -0.08 -13.37
C GLY A 311 9.93 -0.85 -12.67
N ARG A 312 9.68 -2.06 -12.18
CA ARG A 312 10.60 -2.84 -11.36
C ARG A 312 10.87 -4.22 -11.93
N LEU A 313 12.13 -4.65 -11.86
CA LEU A 313 12.57 -6.00 -12.17
C LEU A 313 12.99 -6.69 -10.87
N ARG A 314 12.46 -7.89 -10.63
CA ARG A 314 12.73 -8.68 -9.43
C ARG A 314 13.20 -10.06 -9.81
N LEU A 315 14.32 -10.48 -9.21
CA LEU A 315 14.78 -11.86 -9.18
C LEU A 315 14.48 -12.44 -7.80
N ALA A 316 13.84 -13.59 -7.74
CA ALA A 316 13.61 -14.31 -6.48
C ALA A 316 14.02 -15.77 -6.61
N LEU A 317 14.63 -16.27 -5.54
CA LEU A 317 15.23 -17.59 -5.46
C LEU A 317 14.90 -18.16 -4.09
N GLY A 318 14.71 -19.47 -4.00
CA GLY A 318 14.64 -20.09 -2.69
C GLY A 318 14.71 -21.61 -2.74
N ARG A 319 14.89 -22.17 -1.55
CA ARG A 319 15.07 -23.60 -1.34
C ARG A 319 14.44 -23.99 -0.02
N ALA A 320 13.68 -25.07 -0.02
CA ALA A 320 13.16 -25.71 1.18
C ALA A 320 13.63 -27.16 1.27
N ASN A 321 13.78 -27.64 2.50
CA ASN A 321 13.91 -29.06 2.81
C ASN A 321 12.88 -29.39 3.87
N SER A 322 11.87 -30.19 3.50
CA SER A 322 10.79 -30.59 4.40
C SER A 322 10.84 -32.08 4.67
N ARG A 323 10.42 -32.49 5.87
CA ARG A 323 10.23 -33.87 6.28
C ARG A 323 8.86 -34.00 6.93
N VAL A 324 8.13 -35.05 6.58
CA VAL A 324 6.87 -35.38 7.23
C VAL A 324 7.15 -35.89 8.63
N ILE A 325 6.58 -35.24 9.63
CA ILE A 325 6.74 -35.57 11.06
C ILE A 325 5.42 -35.98 11.72
N GLN A 326 4.35 -36.16 10.93
CA GLN A 326 3.03 -36.50 11.43
C GLN A 326 2.86 -38.03 11.50
N PRO A 327 2.50 -38.60 12.67
CA PRO A 327 2.21 -40.01 12.78
C PRO A 327 0.98 -40.46 11.99
N PRO A 328 0.95 -41.69 11.45
CA PRO A 328 2.03 -42.69 11.48
C PRO A 328 3.08 -42.52 10.36
N PHE A 329 2.97 -41.47 9.54
CA PHE A 329 3.83 -41.24 8.37
C PHE A 329 5.26 -40.80 8.72
N ASP A 330 5.50 -40.38 9.96
CA ASP A 330 6.82 -40.07 10.49
C ASP A 330 7.79 -41.27 10.46
N GLN A 331 7.25 -42.50 10.41
CA GLN A 331 8.05 -43.73 10.31
C GLN A 331 8.62 -43.99 8.90
N ALA A 332 8.06 -43.37 7.86
CA ALA A 332 8.44 -43.63 6.47
C ALA A 332 9.62 -42.76 5.98
N ASP A 333 10.15 -41.86 6.81
CA ASP A 333 11.19 -40.87 6.44
C ASP A 333 10.92 -40.20 5.08
N ILE A 334 9.74 -39.60 4.97
CA ILE A 334 9.32 -38.88 3.77
C ILE A 334 9.94 -37.48 3.79
N ALA A 335 10.85 -37.21 2.86
CA ALA A 335 11.48 -35.90 2.67
C ALA A 335 11.10 -35.28 1.32
N VAL A 336 10.95 -33.97 1.30
CA VAL A 336 10.54 -33.18 0.14
C VAL A 336 11.45 -31.96 0.01
N PRO A 337 12.67 -32.11 -0.55
CA PRO A 337 13.46 -30.97 -1.00
C PRO A 337 12.78 -30.26 -2.17
N SER A 338 12.76 -28.93 -2.13
CA SER A 338 12.23 -28.11 -3.22
C SER A 338 13.07 -26.85 -3.44
N ARG A 339 12.96 -26.29 -4.64
CA ARG A 339 13.61 -25.04 -5.04
C ARG A 339 12.80 -24.30 -6.07
N TYR A 340 13.04 -23.00 -6.15
CA TYR A 340 12.37 -22.15 -7.12
C TYR A 340 13.25 -21.02 -7.63
N TYR A 341 12.83 -20.51 -8.79
CA TYR A 341 13.42 -19.38 -9.49
C TYR A 341 12.29 -18.54 -10.10
N GLU A 342 12.28 -17.25 -9.84
CA GLU A 342 11.32 -16.31 -10.42
C GLU A 342 12.03 -15.06 -10.94
N LEU A 343 11.66 -14.66 -12.16
CA LEU A 343 12.01 -13.37 -12.73
C LEU A 343 10.71 -12.62 -13.05
N SER A 344 10.47 -11.51 -12.36
CA SER A 344 9.26 -10.71 -12.49
C SER A 344 9.58 -9.30 -12.97
N TYR A 345 8.83 -8.80 -13.95
CA TYR A 345 8.78 -7.40 -14.30
C TYR A 345 7.40 -6.82 -13.98
N ARG A 346 7.33 -5.69 -13.28
CA ARG A 346 6.09 -4.99 -12.92
C ARG A 346 6.16 -3.54 -13.36
N GLN A 347 5.14 -3.04 -14.05
CA GLN A 347 5.05 -1.67 -14.54
C GLN A 347 3.70 -1.03 -14.13
N PRO A 348 3.72 0.01 -13.28
CA PRO A 348 2.59 0.91 -13.13
C PRO A 348 2.25 1.60 -14.45
N MET A 349 1.02 1.43 -14.93
CA MET A 349 0.47 2.05 -16.13
C MET A 349 -0.27 3.34 -15.77
N ILE A 350 -0.95 3.34 -14.62
CA ILE A 350 -1.58 4.51 -14.01
C ILE A 350 -1.06 4.57 -12.57
N GLN A 351 -0.61 5.74 -12.15
CA GLN A 351 -0.14 5.95 -10.79
C GLN A 351 -0.50 7.37 -10.34
N SER A 352 -1.32 7.45 -9.30
CA SER A 352 -1.65 8.66 -8.56
C SER A 352 -1.58 8.36 -7.06
N PRO A 353 -1.66 9.36 -6.18
CA PRO A 353 -1.67 9.12 -4.73
C PRO A 353 -2.85 8.25 -4.25
N THR A 354 -3.94 8.20 -5.02
CA THR A 354 -5.18 7.49 -4.67
C THR A 354 -5.45 6.26 -5.52
N GLN A 355 -4.77 6.10 -6.66
CA GLN A 355 -5.03 4.98 -7.57
C GLN A 355 -3.75 4.43 -8.19
N GLU A 356 -3.70 3.11 -8.33
CA GLU A 356 -2.65 2.45 -9.11
C GLU A 356 -3.26 1.36 -9.98
N LEU A 357 -2.84 1.30 -11.24
CA LEU A 357 -3.03 0.14 -12.12
C LEU A 357 -1.65 -0.28 -12.60
N ALA A 358 -1.24 -1.51 -12.28
CA ALA A 358 0.03 -2.07 -12.72
C ALA A 358 -0.16 -3.39 -13.46
N LEU A 359 0.68 -3.60 -14.46
CA LEU A 359 0.78 -4.86 -15.18
C LEU A 359 2.10 -5.53 -14.83
N GLY A 360 2.09 -6.85 -14.67
CA GLY A 360 3.31 -7.59 -14.40
C GLY A 360 3.39 -8.90 -15.17
N LEU A 361 4.61 -9.29 -15.53
CA LEU A 361 4.93 -10.56 -16.15
C LEU A 361 5.96 -11.29 -15.28
N THR A 362 5.67 -12.52 -14.90
CA THR A 362 6.60 -13.37 -14.14
C THR A 362 6.89 -14.66 -14.89
N ALA A 363 8.17 -14.97 -15.07
CA ALA A 363 8.62 -16.30 -15.44
C ALA A 363 9.01 -17.05 -14.16
N SER A 364 8.44 -18.22 -13.94
CA SER A 364 8.65 -19.02 -12.74
C SER A 364 9.06 -20.45 -13.09
N ARG A 365 10.00 -21.01 -12.33
CA ARG A 365 10.43 -22.40 -12.38
C ARG A 365 10.46 -22.97 -10.98
N GLN A 366 9.82 -24.11 -10.78
CA GLN A 366 9.76 -24.77 -9.49
C GLN A 366 9.99 -26.27 -9.60
N GLU A 367 10.76 -26.78 -8.65
CA GLU A 367 11.11 -28.19 -8.58
C GLU A 367 10.86 -28.71 -7.18
N SER A 368 10.23 -29.87 -7.10
CA SER A 368 10.06 -30.64 -5.89
C SER A 368 10.47 -32.08 -6.17
N GLN A 369 11.07 -32.74 -5.20
CA GLN A 369 11.32 -34.17 -5.26
C GLN A 369 10.84 -34.82 -3.98
N THR A 370 10.10 -35.91 -4.09
CA THR A 370 9.72 -36.73 -2.95
C THR A 370 10.70 -37.87 -2.79
N LEU A 371 11.25 -37.99 -1.59
CA LEU A 371 12.14 -39.06 -1.16
C LEU A 371 11.46 -39.84 -0.04
N VAL A 372 11.55 -41.17 -0.07
CA VAL A 372 11.06 -42.07 0.99
C VAL A 372 12.22 -42.98 1.41
N GLY A 373 12.66 -42.89 2.66
CA GLY A 373 13.86 -43.61 3.13
C GLY A 373 15.14 -43.20 2.39
N GLY A 374 15.18 -41.99 1.83
CA GLY A 374 16.31 -41.45 1.05
C GLY A 374 16.27 -41.74 -0.45
N GLU A 375 15.36 -42.58 -0.93
CA GLU A 375 15.22 -42.92 -2.35
C GLU A 375 14.08 -42.16 -3.01
N GLY A 376 14.24 -41.80 -4.29
CA GLY A 376 13.21 -41.10 -5.06
C GLY A 376 11.94 -41.95 -5.20
N PHE A 377 10.79 -41.40 -4.83
CA PHE A 377 9.52 -42.11 -4.85
C PHE A 377 8.38 -41.24 -5.39
N PRO A 378 7.65 -41.65 -6.43
CA PRO A 378 6.50 -40.92 -6.97
C PRO A 378 5.28 -41.06 -6.06
N LEU A 379 5.28 -40.37 -4.91
CA LEU A 379 4.10 -40.31 -4.02
C LEU A 379 2.98 -39.50 -4.66
N ALA A 380 3.33 -38.43 -5.39
CA ALA A 380 2.38 -37.63 -6.16
C ALA A 380 2.14 -38.28 -7.52
N LEU A 381 0.88 -38.35 -7.96
CA LEU A 381 0.50 -39.02 -9.20
C LEU A 381 1.20 -38.39 -10.41
N GLU A 382 1.32 -37.08 -10.41
CA GLU A 382 1.96 -36.31 -11.46
C GLU A 382 3.49 -36.46 -11.52
N ALA A 383 4.13 -37.04 -10.51
CA ALA A 383 5.60 -37.06 -10.39
C ALA A 383 6.25 -38.06 -11.36
N ASP A 384 7.47 -37.74 -11.80
CA ASP A 384 8.27 -38.67 -12.60
C ASP A 384 8.68 -39.92 -11.80
N ALA A 385 9.25 -40.92 -12.46
CA ALA A 385 9.67 -42.18 -11.84
C ALA A 385 10.68 -42.02 -10.66
N SER A 386 11.34 -40.86 -10.55
CA SER A 386 12.25 -40.52 -9.45
C SER A 386 11.62 -39.64 -8.36
N GLY A 387 10.30 -39.45 -8.41
CA GLY A 387 9.52 -38.65 -7.48
C GLY A 387 9.61 -37.14 -7.71
N ARG A 388 10.05 -36.69 -8.89
CA ARG A 388 10.21 -35.25 -9.18
C ARG A 388 8.98 -34.66 -9.88
N THR A 389 8.59 -33.48 -9.43
CA THR A 389 7.59 -32.63 -10.06
C THR A 389 8.22 -31.28 -10.38
N ARG A 390 8.11 -30.85 -11.64
CA ARG A 390 8.83 -29.71 -12.18
C ARG A 390 7.90 -28.82 -12.98
N VAL A 391 7.60 -27.64 -12.48
CA VAL A 391 6.69 -26.70 -13.13
C VAL A 391 7.49 -25.54 -13.70
N SER A 392 7.14 -25.14 -14.93
CA SER A 392 7.57 -23.90 -15.56
C SER A 392 6.32 -23.13 -15.97
N ALA A 393 6.21 -21.86 -15.60
CA ALA A 393 5.03 -21.08 -15.92
C ALA A 393 5.36 -19.61 -16.21
N LEU A 394 4.63 -19.03 -17.18
CA LEU A 394 4.53 -17.59 -17.37
C LEU A 394 3.24 -17.09 -16.71
N ARG A 395 3.34 -16.00 -15.96
CA ARG A 395 2.21 -15.44 -15.20
C ARG A 395 2.04 -13.97 -15.55
N LEU A 396 0.90 -13.63 -16.13
CA LEU A 396 0.47 -12.26 -16.35
C LEU A 396 -0.35 -11.80 -15.16
N THR A 397 -0.03 -10.64 -14.62
CA THR A 397 -0.69 -10.05 -13.46
C THR A 397 -1.21 -8.66 -13.79
N GLN A 398 -2.39 -8.36 -13.27
CA GLN A 398 -2.99 -7.03 -13.28
C GLN A 398 -3.35 -6.69 -11.84
N ASP A 399 -2.64 -5.71 -11.27
CA ASP A 399 -2.89 -5.17 -9.95
C ASP A 399 -3.65 -3.86 -10.10
N TRP A 400 -4.75 -3.70 -9.39
CA TRP A 400 -5.47 -2.44 -9.28
C TRP A 400 -5.69 -2.08 -7.82
N THR A 401 -5.48 -0.83 -7.47
CA THR A 401 -5.76 -0.30 -6.13
C THR A 401 -6.43 1.05 -6.24
N ASP A 402 -7.52 1.22 -5.50
CA ASP A 402 -8.18 2.49 -5.25
C ASP A 402 -8.20 2.74 -3.75
N ARG A 403 -7.80 3.93 -3.33
CA ARG A 403 -7.72 4.29 -1.92
C ARG A 403 -8.23 5.71 -1.68
N SER A 404 -8.89 5.87 -0.55
CA SER A 404 -9.32 7.15 0.00
C SER A 404 -8.93 7.22 1.48
N SER A 405 -9.33 8.29 2.17
CA SER A 405 -9.18 8.38 3.62
C SER A 405 -10.05 7.40 4.41
N GLN A 406 -11.05 6.77 3.78
CA GLN A 406 -12.03 5.90 4.48
C GLN A 406 -12.05 4.46 3.96
N HIS A 407 -11.48 4.20 2.78
CA HIS A 407 -11.50 2.86 2.20
C HIS A 407 -10.26 2.58 1.37
N VAL A 408 -9.93 1.30 1.26
CA VAL A 408 -8.99 0.80 0.27
C VAL A 408 -9.58 -0.44 -0.39
N LEU A 409 -9.61 -0.43 -1.71
CA LEU A 409 -9.96 -1.58 -2.55
C LEU A 409 -8.73 -2.00 -3.34
N ALA A 410 -8.28 -3.23 -3.14
CA ALA A 410 -7.19 -3.82 -3.90
C ALA A 410 -7.70 -5.06 -4.63
N LEU A 411 -7.50 -5.12 -5.94
CA LEU A 411 -7.86 -6.23 -6.80
C LEU A 411 -6.62 -6.74 -7.53
N ARG A 412 -6.50 -8.06 -7.65
CA ARG A 412 -5.47 -8.72 -8.43
C ARG A 412 -6.10 -9.77 -9.33
N SER A 413 -5.75 -9.73 -10.60
CA SER A 413 -6.04 -10.78 -11.57
C SER A 413 -4.73 -11.39 -12.04
N GLN A 414 -4.62 -12.71 -12.01
CA GLN A 414 -3.46 -13.45 -12.49
C GLN A 414 -3.89 -14.51 -13.48
N LEU A 415 -3.28 -14.51 -14.66
CA LEU A 415 -3.37 -15.58 -15.64
C LEU A 415 -2.04 -16.35 -15.64
N SER A 416 -2.08 -17.64 -15.34
CA SER A 416 -0.92 -18.52 -15.31
C SER A 416 -0.99 -19.48 -16.48
N LEU A 417 0.05 -19.48 -17.30
CA LEU A 417 0.25 -20.41 -18.41
C LEU A 417 1.43 -21.32 -18.05
N GLY A 418 1.12 -22.57 -17.73
CA GLY A 418 2.09 -23.64 -17.58
C GLY A 418 2.68 -24.02 -18.93
N LEU A 419 4.00 -24.21 -18.99
CA LEU A 419 4.75 -24.45 -20.21
C LEU A 419 5.62 -25.70 -20.10
N ASP A 420 5.71 -26.45 -21.19
CA ASP A 420 6.75 -27.45 -21.40
C ASP A 420 8.08 -26.78 -21.77
N TRP A 421 8.75 -26.22 -20.77
CA TRP A 421 10.06 -25.61 -20.93
C TRP A 421 10.95 -25.94 -19.73
N LEU A 422 12.26 -26.03 -19.94
CA LEU A 422 13.26 -26.30 -18.90
C LEU A 422 13.02 -27.63 -18.15
N ASP A 423 12.74 -28.70 -18.91
CA ASP A 423 12.52 -30.06 -18.39
C ASP A 423 11.35 -30.09 -17.37
N ALA A 424 10.23 -29.49 -17.77
CA ALA A 424 9.00 -29.52 -17.00
C ALA A 424 8.40 -30.92 -17.00
N THR A 425 7.63 -31.25 -15.97
CA THR A 425 6.94 -32.53 -15.88
C THR A 425 5.74 -32.51 -16.84
N VAL A 426 5.78 -33.40 -17.83
CA VAL A 426 4.75 -33.55 -18.87
C VAL A 426 4.25 -34.99 -18.82
N ASN A 427 2.94 -35.16 -18.75
CA ASN A 427 2.28 -36.46 -18.69
C ASN A 427 1.23 -36.58 -19.82
N GLU A 428 0.84 -37.80 -20.17
CA GLU A 428 -0.20 -38.05 -21.18
C GLU A 428 -1.60 -37.97 -20.56
N ASP A 429 -1.84 -38.72 -19.48
CA ASP A 429 -3.17 -38.88 -18.86
C ASP A 429 -3.27 -38.32 -17.42
N LEU A 430 -2.17 -37.78 -16.89
CA LEU A 430 -2.07 -37.28 -15.51
C LEU A 430 -1.90 -35.76 -15.50
N PRO A 431 -2.20 -35.07 -14.38
CA PRO A 431 -1.91 -33.66 -14.23
C PRO A 431 -0.45 -33.36 -14.59
N ASP A 432 -0.22 -32.27 -15.30
CA ASP A 432 1.12 -31.92 -15.75
C ASP A 432 1.37 -30.41 -15.74
N SER A 433 2.54 -30.00 -16.23
CA SER A 433 2.96 -28.60 -16.21
C SER A 433 2.35 -27.75 -17.32
N ARG A 434 1.48 -28.30 -18.18
CA ARG A 434 0.80 -27.59 -19.27
C ARG A 434 -0.64 -27.32 -18.84
N PHE A 435 -0.85 -26.15 -18.28
CA PHE A 435 -2.16 -25.75 -17.77
C PHE A 435 -2.42 -24.28 -18.04
N LEU A 436 -3.70 -23.90 -18.05
CA LEU A 436 -4.14 -22.52 -17.97
C LEU A 436 -4.97 -22.35 -16.70
N ALA A 437 -4.50 -21.47 -15.81
CA ALA A 437 -5.22 -21.13 -14.60
C ALA A 437 -5.38 -19.62 -14.47
N TRP A 438 -6.60 -19.18 -14.18
CA TRP A 438 -6.92 -17.82 -13.78
C TRP A 438 -7.14 -17.76 -12.27
N ARG A 439 -6.59 -16.74 -11.61
CA ARG A 439 -6.85 -16.46 -10.20
C ARG A 439 -7.25 -14.99 -10.01
N GLY A 440 -8.38 -14.77 -9.36
CA GLY A 440 -8.88 -13.46 -8.97
C GLY A 440 -8.82 -13.28 -7.46
N GLN A 441 -8.26 -12.17 -6.99
CA GLN A 441 -8.16 -11.83 -5.58
C GLN A 441 -8.68 -10.41 -5.35
N GLY A 442 -9.35 -10.21 -4.22
CA GLY A 442 -9.88 -8.91 -3.83
C GLY A 442 -9.82 -8.69 -2.33
N GLN A 443 -9.47 -7.49 -1.92
CA GLN A 443 -9.53 -7.04 -0.55
C GLN A 443 -10.15 -5.66 -0.46
N TRP A 444 -11.12 -5.50 0.43
CA TRP A 444 -11.75 -4.22 0.71
C TRP A 444 -11.68 -3.92 2.20
N VAL A 445 -11.01 -2.82 2.52
CA VAL A 445 -10.93 -2.27 3.87
C VAL A 445 -11.82 -1.03 3.89
N ARG A 446 -12.67 -0.91 4.91
CA ARG A 446 -13.44 0.32 5.14
C ARG A 446 -13.44 0.71 6.60
N GLN A 447 -13.15 1.97 6.87
CA GLN A 447 -13.38 2.58 8.16
C GLN A 447 -14.87 2.90 8.32
N LEU A 448 -15.52 2.28 9.31
CA LEU A 448 -16.93 2.53 9.61
C LEU A 448 -17.10 3.60 10.71
N ALA A 449 -16.13 3.69 11.61
CA ALA A 449 -16.01 4.69 12.68
C ALA A 449 -14.51 4.82 13.05
N PRO A 450 -14.10 5.79 13.89
CA PRO A 450 -12.73 5.83 14.41
C PRO A 450 -12.28 4.46 14.92
N ASP A 451 -11.22 3.92 14.31
CA ASP A 451 -10.59 2.62 14.62
C ASP A 451 -11.47 1.36 14.45
N LEU A 452 -12.71 1.52 13.95
CA LEU A 452 -13.59 0.43 13.57
C LEU A 452 -13.44 0.13 12.08
N LEU A 453 -12.81 -1.00 11.77
CA LEU A 453 -12.54 -1.43 10.40
C LEU A 453 -13.39 -2.63 10.02
N LEU A 454 -13.98 -2.58 8.83
CA LEU A 454 -14.53 -3.74 8.14
C LEU A 454 -13.53 -4.21 7.09
N LEU A 455 -13.22 -5.50 7.09
CA LEU A 455 -12.33 -6.13 6.13
C LEU A 455 -13.05 -7.26 5.40
N LEU A 456 -13.14 -7.16 4.09
CA LEU A 456 -13.60 -8.23 3.22
C LEU A 456 -12.44 -8.75 2.38
N ARG A 457 -12.34 -10.07 2.23
CA ARG A 457 -11.36 -10.75 1.38
C ARG A 457 -12.06 -11.77 0.49
N GLY A 458 -11.70 -11.78 -0.79
CA GLY A 458 -12.10 -12.79 -1.77
C GLY A 458 -10.89 -13.37 -2.49
N ASP A 459 -10.93 -14.67 -2.77
CA ASP A 459 -9.91 -15.38 -3.56
C ASP A 459 -10.61 -16.46 -4.38
N MET A 460 -10.33 -16.56 -5.67
CA MET A 460 -10.96 -17.52 -6.57
C MET A 460 -9.95 -18.00 -7.60
N GLN A 461 -9.94 -19.31 -7.85
CA GLN A 461 -9.13 -19.93 -8.89
C GLN A 461 -10.02 -20.76 -9.82
N LEU A 462 -9.76 -20.61 -11.12
CA LEU A 462 -10.36 -21.35 -12.21
C LEU A 462 -9.25 -21.92 -13.09
N SER A 463 -9.40 -23.15 -13.53
CA SER A 463 -8.43 -23.88 -14.36
C SER A 463 -9.11 -24.54 -15.55
N ASP A 464 -8.36 -24.77 -16.62
CA ASP A 464 -8.82 -25.46 -17.82
C ASP A 464 -8.78 -26.99 -17.71
N GLY A 465 -8.14 -27.53 -16.67
CA GLY A 465 -7.93 -28.97 -16.49
C GLY A 465 -7.33 -29.33 -15.14
N GLU A 466 -6.72 -30.50 -15.07
CA GLU A 466 -6.08 -30.96 -13.83
C GLU A 466 -4.75 -30.26 -13.58
N LEU A 467 -4.59 -29.73 -12.37
CA LEU A 467 -3.38 -29.05 -11.94
C LEU A 467 -2.52 -30.00 -11.11
N VAL A 468 -1.20 -29.93 -11.30
CA VAL A 468 -0.24 -30.49 -10.36
C VAL A 468 -0.46 -29.91 -8.95
N SER A 469 -0.15 -30.69 -7.91
CA SER A 469 -0.44 -30.34 -6.51
C SER A 469 0.15 -28.98 -6.08
N LEU A 470 1.24 -28.56 -6.73
CA LEU A 470 1.89 -27.26 -6.50
C LEU A 470 1.05 -26.06 -7.00
N GLU A 471 0.16 -26.26 -7.96
CA GLU A 471 -0.66 -25.19 -8.56
C GLU A 471 -2.12 -25.23 -8.07
N GLN A 472 -2.50 -26.26 -7.32
CA GLN A 472 -3.84 -26.41 -6.77
C GLN A 472 -4.20 -25.36 -5.70
N PHE A 473 -5.48 -25.02 -5.65
CA PHE A 473 -6.11 -24.16 -4.67
C PHE A 473 -6.28 -24.88 -3.33
N GLY A 474 -5.65 -24.35 -2.27
CA GLY A 474 -5.75 -24.88 -0.90
C GLY A 474 -6.78 -24.12 -0.06
N LEU A 475 -7.60 -24.85 0.70
CA LEU A 475 -8.63 -24.31 1.59
C LEU A 475 -8.47 -24.85 3.03
N GLY A 476 -8.70 -24.00 4.03
CA GLY A 476 -8.50 -24.29 5.45
C GLY A 476 -7.19 -23.71 6.00
N GLY A 477 -7.23 -23.18 7.23
CA GLY A 477 -6.08 -22.57 7.92
C GLY A 477 -6.24 -21.09 8.26
N ALA A 478 -5.20 -20.50 8.83
CA ALA A 478 -5.25 -19.15 9.42
C ALA A 478 -5.61 -18.03 8.42
N GLN A 479 -5.23 -18.21 7.15
CA GLN A 479 -5.40 -17.20 6.11
C GLN A 479 -6.57 -17.50 5.15
N SER A 480 -7.19 -18.67 5.25
CA SER A 480 -8.32 -19.10 4.42
C SER A 480 -9.57 -19.29 5.26
N VAL A 481 -9.94 -20.52 5.61
CA VAL A 481 -11.08 -20.82 6.48
C VAL A 481 -10.56 -21.25 7.85
N ARG A 482 -10.65 -20.34 8.83
CA ARG A 482 -10.26 -20.59 10.22
C ARG A 482 -11.21 -21.60 10.88
N GLY A 483 -10.70 -22.35 11.84
CA GLY A 483 -11.37 -23.51 12.44
C GLY A 483 -10.94 -24.86 11.83
N TYR A 484 -10.20 -24.82 10.71
CA TYR A 484 -9.66 -25.99 10.01
C TYR A 484 -8.13 -25.96 9.94
N ARG A 485 -7.51 -27.13 9.86
CA ARG A 485 -6.05 -27.21 9.63
C ARG A 485 -5.66 -26.53 8.31
N GLN A 486 -4.42 -26.05 8.24
CA GLN A 486 -3.86 -25.52 7.01
C GLN A 486 -3.95 -26.54 5.88
N ASP A 487 -4.51 -26.10 4.75
CA ASP A 487 -4.69 -26.87 3.51
C ASP A 487 -5.50 -28.16 3.70
N ALA A 488 -6.57 -28.06 4.49
CA ALA A 488 -7.48 -29.16 4.75
C ALA A 488 -8.09 -29.76 3.47
N LEU A 489 -8.39 -28.92 2.49
CA LEU A 489 -8.80 -29.33 1.14
C LEU A 489 -7.84 -28.75 0.10
N LEU A 490 -7.61 -29.52 -0.97
CA LEU A 490 -6.78 -29.13 -2.11
C LEU A 490 -7.51 -29.54 -3.39
N SER A 491 -7.69 -28.60 -4.32
CA SER A 491 -8.38 -28.85 -5.61
C SER A 491 -7.87 -27.90 -6.70
N ASN A 492 -8.22 -28.17 -7.97
CA ASN A 492 -7.83 -27.31 -9.09
C ASN A 492 -8.55 -25.95 -9.03
N ASP A 493 -9.83 -25.98 -8.68
CA ASP A 493 -10.70 -24.83 -8.61
C ASP A 493 -11.22 -24.60 -7.19
N GLY A 494 -11.41 -23.34 -6.84
CA GLY A 494 -11.93 -22.98 -5.53
C GLY A 494 -12.24 -21.50 -5.39
N ALA A 495 -13.00 -21.18 -4.36
CA ALA A 495 -13.34 -19.83 -3.96
C ALA A 495 -13.35 -19.70 -2.44
N LEU A 496 -12.92 -18.55 -1.95
CA LEU A 496 -12.87 -18.15 -0.56
C LEU A 496 -13.51 -16.76 -0.43
N PHE A 497 -14.30 -16.58 0.63
CA PHE A 497 -14.78 -15.30 1.10
C PHE A 497 -14.58 -15.21 2.62
N SER A 498 -13.97 -14.12 3.09
CA SER A 498 -13.71 -13.88 4.50
C SER A 498 -14.16 -12.47 4.88
N THR A 499 -14.81 -12.35 6.04
CA THR A 499 -15.23 -11.08 6.63
C THR A 499 -14.65 -10.95 8.04
N GLU A 500 -14.00 -9.82 8.33
CA GLU A 500 -13.56 -9.45 9.68
C GLU A 500 -14.09 -8.07 10.05
N ALA A 501 -14.52 -7.87 11.29
CA ALA A 501 -14.73 -6.55 11.87
C ALA A 501 -13.71 -6.34 12.99
N ARG A 502 -12.88 -5.30 12.89
CA ARG A 502 -11.86 -4.98 13.90
C ARG A 502 -12.35 -3.80 14.73
N MET A 503 -12.61 -4.06 16.00
CA MET A 503 -13.12 -3.07 16.94
C MET A 503 -12.04 -2.74 17.99
N PRO A 504 -11.81 -1.47 18.32
CA PRO A 504 -10.87 -1.11 19.37
C PRO A 504 -11.42 -1.58 20.73
N LEU A 505 -10.56 -2.21 21.54
CA LEU A 505 -10.88 -2.70 22.88
C LEU A 505 -10.12 -1.92 23.96
N LEU A 506 -8.83 -1.68 23.76
CA LEU A 506 -7.97 -0.96 24.70
C LEU A 506 -6.89 -0.18 23.95
N ARG A 507 -6.61 1.04 24.41
CA ARG A 507 -5.42 1.81 24.00
C ARG A 507 -4.45 1.91 25.16
N VAL A 508 -3.17 1.80 24.86
CA VAL A 508 -2.06 1.99 25.81
C VAL A 508 -1.11 3.03 25.22
N PRO A 509 -1.39 4.34 25.45
CA PRO A 509 -0.65 5.43 24.84
C PRO A 509 0.85 5.40 25.14
N GLU A 510 1.26 4.89 26.30
CA GLU A 510 2.65 4.82 26.76
C GLU A 510 3.57 4.04 25.80
N VAL A 511 2.99 3.09 25.06
CA VAL A 511 3.70 2.27 24.07
C VAL A 511 3.12 2.42 22.66
N GLY A 512 2.20 3.36 22.45
CA GLY A 512 1.46 3.50 21.18
C GLY A 512 0.63 2.26 20.84
N GLY A 513 0.18 1.50 21.85
CA GLY A 513 -0.46 0.21 21.69
C GLY A 513 -1.97 0.29 21.49
N LEU A 514 -2.50 -0.54 20.60
CA LEU A 514 -3.93 -0.73 20.36
C LEU A 514 -4.26 -2.23 20.39
N LEU A 515 -5.13 -2.61 21.32
CA LEU A 515 -5.77 -3.92 21.35
C LEU A 515 -7.13 -3.82 20.64
N GLN A 516 -7.38 -4.74 19.71
CA GLN A 516 -8.64 -4.88 18.99
C GLN A 516 -9.23 -6.27 19.20
N ILE A 517 -10.57 -6.33 19.19
CA ILE A 517 -11.35 -7.57 19.10
C ILE A 517 -11.82 -7.76 17.65
N VAL A 518 -11.72 -8.99 17.14
CA VAL A 518 -11.88 -9.31 15.72
C VAL A 518 -12.83 -10.50 15.52
N PRO A 519 -14.16 -10.33 15.60
CA PRO A 519 -15.08 -11.34 15.12
C PRO A 519 -14.92 -11.54 13.61
N PHE A 520 -15.05 -12.80 13.17
CA PHE A 520 -14.89 -13.15 11.77
C PHE A 520 -15.84 -14.26 11.31
N LEU A 521 -16.05 -14.30 9.99
CA LEU A 521 -16.74 -15.36 9.26
C LEU A 521 -15.95 -15.67 7.99
N ASP A 522 -15.59 -16.93 7.81
CA ASP A 522 -14.90 -17.44 6.63
C ASP A 522 -15.76 -18.53 5.96
N VAL A 523 -15.87 -18.47 4.64
CA VAL A 523 -16.58 -19.43 3.82
C VAL A 523 -15.70 -19.76 2.63
N GLY A 524 -15.50 -21.04 2.34
CA GLY A 524 -14.80 -21.44 1.14
C GLY A 524 -15.33 -22.72 0.55
N THR A 525 -15.19 -22.85 -0.76
CA THR A 525 -15.62 -24.03 -1.50
C THR A 525 -14.58 -24.39 -2.55
N THR A 526 -14.41 -25.67 -2.79
CA THR A 526 -13.52 -26.26 -3.79
C THR A 526 -14.33 -27.24 -4.62
N TRP A 527 -14.07 -27.28 -5.93
CA TRP A 527 -14.73 -28.21 -6.83
C TRP A 527 -13.73 -28.78 -7.81
N HIS A 528 -14.13 -29.86 -8.46
CA HIS A 528 -13.34 -30.61 -9.42
C HIS A 528 -14.28 -31.17 -10.49
N ASN A 529 -13.83 -31.24 -11.74
CA ASN A 529 -14.70 -31.55 -12.89
C ASN A 529 -15.09 -33.04 -12.99
N SER A 530 -14.29 -33.96 -12.44
CA SER A 530 -14.50 -35.40 -12.57
C SER A 530 -15.21 -36.06 -11.38
N GLU A 531 -15.01 -35.59 -10.14
CA GLU A 531 -15.66 -36.13 -8.94
C GLU A 531 -15.98 -35.03 -7.92
N PRO A 532 -17.19 -35.02 -7.31
CA PRO A 532 -17.53 -34.07 -6.25
C PRO A 532 -16.72 -34.36 -4.97
N LEU A 533 -16.10 -33.32 -4.43
CA LEU A 533 -15.42 -33.39 -3.13
C LEU A 533 -16.46 -33.43 -1.99
N ASP A 534 -16.27 -34.32 -1.01
CA ASP A 534 -17.12 -34.42 0.18
C ASP A 534 -16.30 -34.36 1.50
N PRO A 535 -16.37 -33.26 2.27
CA PRO A 535 -17.05 -32.01 1.95
C PRO A 535 -16.22 -31.16 0.98
N GLY A 536 -16.87 -30.58 -0.03
CA GLY A 536 -16.26 -29.57 -0.90
C GLY A 536 -16.31 -28.15 -0.33
N THR A 537 -16.98 -27.93 0.80
CA THR A 537 -17.20 -26.60 1.40
C THR A 537 -16.80 -26.58 2.87
N LEU A 538 -16.08 -25.54 3.28
CA LEU A 538 -15.70 -25.27 4.66
C LEU A 538 -16.30 -23.95 5.11
N VAL A 539 -16.77 -23.89 6.36
CA VAL A 539 -17.30 -22.67 6.97
C VAL A 539 -16.75 -22.53 8.38
N GLY A 540 -16.16 -21.37 8.69
CA GLY A 540 -15.55 -21.07 9.97
C GLY A 540 -16.09 -19.75 10.54
N VAL A 541 -16.37 -19.72 11.84
CA VAL A 541 -16.73 -18.51 12.57
C VAL A 541 -15.87 -18.42 13.81
N GLY A 542 -15.52 -17.22 14.25
CA GLY A 542 -14.73 -17.11 15.46
C GLY A 542 -14.48 -15.70 15.93
N LEU A 543 -13.53 -15.61 16.86
CA LEU A 543 -13.13 -14.39 17.53
C LEU A 543 -11.61 -14.32 17.60
N GLY A 544 -11.07 -13.16 17.25
CA GLY A 544 -9.66 -12.85 17.37
C GLY A 544 -9.37 -11.70 18.34
N LEU A 545 -8.13 -11.66 18.80
CA LEU A 545 -7.52 -10.54 19.48
C LEU A 545 -6.30 -10.10 18.66
N LEU A 546 -6.21 -8.79 18.39
CA LEU A 546 -5.13 -8.20 17.63
C LEU A 546 -4.51 -7.05 18.43
N TRP A 547 -3.24 -7.16 18.75
CA TRP A 547 -2.42 -6.11 19.32
C TRP A 547 -1.54 -5.48 18.24
N GLN A 548 -1.56 -4.15 18.15
CA GLN A 548 -0.69 -3.39 17.26
C GLN A 548 0.02 -2.29 18.05
N GLN A 549 1.32 -2.17 17.84
CA GLN A 549 2.17 -1.05 18.25
C GLN A 549 3.26 -0.86 17.17
N PRO A 550 4.04 0.23 17.17
CA PRO A 550 4.93 0.57 16.05
C PRO A 550 5.89 -0.54 15.61
N ASP A 551 6.47 -1.30 16.55
CA ASP A 551 7.49 -2.33 16.31
C ASP A 551 6.98 -3.76 16.51
N LEU A 552 5.72 -3.96 16.94
CA LEU A 552 5.19 -5.27 17.31
C LEU A 552 3.73 -5.42 16.90
N SER A 553 3.43 -6.55 16.28
CA SER A 553 2.07 -6.99 15.97
C SER A 553 1.86 -8.40 16.51
N ALA A 554 0.82 -8.60 17.32
CA ALA A 554 0.46 -9.90 17.86
C ALA A 554 -1.01 -10.21 17.59
N ARG A 555 -1.30 -11.42 17.14
CA ARG A 555 -2.65 -11.86 16.82
C ARG A 555 -2.89 -13.25 17.37
N LEU A 556 -4.08 -13.46 17.95
CA LEU A 556 -4.57 -14.74 18.43
C LEU A 556 -6.01 -14.91 17.96
N ASP A 557 -6.29 -15.92 17.15
CA ASP A 557 -7.62 -16.24 16.66
C ASP A 557 -8.09 -17.59 17.19
N TRP A 558 -9.36 -17.66 17.58
CA TRP A 558 -10.05 -18.91 17.86
C TRP A 558 -11.22 -19.08 16.89
N GLY A 559 -11.10 -20.06 15.99
CA GLY A 559 -12.09 -20.43 14.99
C GLY A 559 -12.84 -21.71 15.33
N ILE A 560 -14.13 -21.72 15.05
CA ILE A 560 -15.05 -22.83 15.24
C ILE A 560 -15.48 -23.31 13.86
N PRO A 561 -15.14 -24.55 13.47
CA PRO A 561 -15.61 -25.12 12.20
C PRO A 561 -17.11 -25.43 12.30
N LEU A 562 -17.88 -25.01 11.29
CA LEU A 562 -19.33 -25.28 11.20
C LEU A 562 -19.66 -26.48 10.30
N VAL A 563 -18.73 -26.87 9.43
CA VAL A 563 -18.81 -28.11 8.64
C VAL A 563 -17.82 -29.13 9.22
N PRO A 564 -18.25 -30.33 9.62
CA PRO A 564 -17.33 -31.33 10.14
C PRO A 564 -16.40 -31.84 9.04
N LEU A 565 -15.12 -32.01 9.38
CA LEU A 565 -14.13 -32.65 8.52
C LEU A 565 -13.48 -33.78 9.31
N ALA A 566 -13.36 -34.95 8.71
CA ALA A 566 -12.71 -36.10 9.35
C ALA A 566 -11.23 -35.79 9.63
N GLY A 567 -10.75 -36.16 10.81
CA GLY A 567 -9.37 -35.97 11.20
C GLY A 567 -9.18 -35.96 12.72
N GLU A 568 -7.94 -36.18 13.13
CA GLU A 568 -7.58 -36.11 14.55
C GLU A 568 -7.14 -34.70 14.94
N LYS A 569 -7.53 -34.25 16.14
CA LYS A 569 -7.16 -32.93 16.68
C LYS A 569 -5.81 -32.99 17.40
N ARG A 570 -4.71 -32.98 16.64
CA ARG A 570 -3.35 -33.16 17.17
C ARG A 570 -2.55 -31.86 17.29
N SER A 571 -3.02 -30.78 16.68
CA SER A 571 -2.35 -29.47 16.65
C SER A 571 -3.26 -28.34 17.12
N LEU A 572 -2.68 -27.19 17.45
CA LEU A 572 -3.44 -25.99 17.82
C LEU A 572 -4.44 -25.58 16.72
N GLN A 573 -4.03 -25.63 15.44
CA GLN A 573 -4.90 -25.28 14.31
C GLN A 573 -6.10 -26.23 14.18
N GLU A 574 -5.90 -27.54 14.40
CA GLU A 574 -7.02 -28.52 14.38
C GLU A 574 -7.96 -28.36 15.58
N ASN A 575 -7.50 -27.65 16.62
CA ASN A 575 -8.32 -27.16 17.72
C ASN A 575 -8.87 -25.73 17.48
N GLY A 576 -8.67 -25.18 16.29
CA GLY A 576 -9.15 -23.88 15.87
C GLY A 576 -8.33 -22.69 16.37
N ILE A 577 -7.15 -22.91 16.97
CA ILE A 577 -6.31 -21.85 17.54
C ILE A 577 -5.21 -21.46 16.55
N TYR A 578 -5.14 -20.17 16.22
CA TYR A 578 -4.11 -19.59 15.36
C TYR A 578 -3.44 -18.42 16.04
N PHE A 579 -2.15 -18.23 15.80
CA PHE A 579 -1.45 -17.06 16.30
C PHE A 579 -0.38 -16.57 15.32
N SER A 580 -0.07 -15.28 15.44
CA SER A 580 1.05 -14.63 14.76
C SER A 580 1.65 -13.59 15.70
N LEU A 581 2.98 -13.51 15.74
CA LEU A 581 3.75 -12.48 16.43
C LEU A 581 4.81 -12.00 15.44
N ILE A 582 4.83 -10.71 15.16
CA ILE A 582 5.79 -10.07 14.26
C ILE A 582 6.44 -8.93 15.04
N TYR A 583 7.76 -8.91 15.06
CA TYR A 583 8.55 -7.90 15.76
C TYR A 583 9.62 -7.33 14.82
N SER A 584 9.68 -6.01 14.69
CA SER A 584 10.61 -5.27 13.84
C SER A 584 11.35 -4.22 14.68
N PRO A 585 12.51 -4.56 15.27
CA PRO A 585 13.24 -3.69 16.19
C PRO A 585 13.96 -2.49 15.55
N PHE A 586 13.92 -2.35 14.21
CA PHE A 586 14.66 -1.34 13.45
C PHE A 586 13.75 -0.51 12.57
#